data_AF-A0A950Q6C9-F1
#
_entry.id   AF-A0A950Q6C9-F1
#
_cell.length_a   1.000
_cell.length_b   1.000
_cell.length_c   1.000
_cell.angle_alpha   90.00
_cell.angle_beta   90.00
_cell.angle_gamma   90.00
#
_symmetry.space_group_name_H-M   'P 1'
#
loop_
_entity.id
_entity.type
_entity.pdbx_description
1 polymer ?
#
loop_
_entity_poly.entity_id
_entity_poly.type
_entity_poly.pdbx_seq_one_letter_code
_entity_poly.pdbx_strand_id
1 'polypeptide(L)'
;PDTILNFGGKTSGENHSLCFHQDHVNPHDDARRFLMLTKHRGEARGSSTLAVLPSVAQRVLAIEEEHIRDPAQRAQMGRERQYDPRFLISEEEYDRCFDSAEGYEEAVAAFVSRHPHPPDDLSVRLGILGYLIRGAYADGLLSEIVRGIDGDVFAEQWADAGILIIDNPAVFHARLGGNVPPLQRNFCI
;
A
#
# COMPACT_ATOMS: atom_id res chain seq x y z
N PRO A 1 -3.35 -22.79 23.94
CA PRO A 1 -2.03 -22.17 23.73
C PRO A 1 -2.23 -20.69 23.41
N ASP A 2 -1.71 -19.81 24.25
CA ASP A 2 -1.75 -18.37 24.02
C ASP A 2 -0.91 -18.06 22.78
N THR A 3 -1.58 -17.85 21.65
CA THR A 3 -0.95 -17.63 20.36
C THR A 3 -0.25 -16.28 20.41
N ILE A 4 1.09 -16.28 20.30
CA ILE A 4 1.86 -15.06 20.11
C ILE A 4 1.31 -14.36 18.88
N LEU A 5 0.89 -13.09 19.03
CA LEU A 5 0.39 -12.29 17.92
C LEU A 5 1.51 -12.12 16.89
N ASN A 6 1.22 -12.53 15.65
CA ASN A 6 2.17 -12.38 14.56
C ASN A 6 2.03 -10.96 13.97
N PHE A 7 2.98 -10.08 14.31
CA PHE A 7 3.00 -8.67 13.93
C PHE A 7 3.63 -8.41 12.55
N GLY A 8 3.71 -9.43 11.70
CA GLY A 8 4.46 -9.30 10.47
C GLY A 8 3.86 -8.30 9.47
N GLY A 9 4.76 -7.78 8.63
CA GLY A 9 4.47 -7.06 7.40
C GLY A 9 5.64 -7.29 6.46
N LYS A 10 5.40 -7.34 5.15
CA LYS A 10 6.52 -7.38 4.19
C LYS A 10 7.26 -6.05 4.34
N THR A 11 8.59 -6.08 4.46
CA THR A 11 9.36 -4.84 4.30
C THR A 11 8.95 -4.27 2.95
N SER A 12 8.56 -3.02 2.83
CA SER A 12 8.59 -2.31 1.54
C SER A 12 9.95 -1.63 1.53
N GLY A 13 10.97 -2.21 0.92
CA GLY A 13 11.15 -1.90 -0.50
C GLY A 13 11.42 -0.44 -0.70
N GLU A 14 12.53 0.00 -0.13
CA GLU A 14 13.12 1.33 -0.32
C GLU A 14 12.21 2.51 0.02
N ASN A 15 12.79 3.71 -0.04
CA ASN A 15 12.32 4.97 0.55
C ASN A 15 11.12 5.61 -0.18
N HIS A 16 10.20 4.81 -0.73
CA HIS A 16 9.14 5.32 -1.60
C HIS A 16 7.81 5.44 -0.87
N SER A 17 7.12 6.54 -1.03
CA SER A 17 5.71 6.61 -0.66
C SER A 17 4.92 5.54 -1.39
N LEU A 18 3.88 5.02 -0.76
CA LEU A 18 2.98 4.00 -1.30
C LEU A 18 1.55 4.49 -1.13
N CYS A 19 0.76 4.36 -2.18
CA CYS A 19 -0.68 4.63 -2.13
C CYS A 19 -1.42 3.62 -1.23
N PHE A 20 -2.74 3.78 -1.08
CA PHE A 20 -3.51 2.94 -0.17
C PHE A 20 -3.50 1.49 -0.64
N HIS A 21 -3.11 0.57 0.26
CA HIS A 21 -3.09 -0.86 0.01
C HIS A 21 -3.40 -1.62 1.29
N GLN A 22 -3.58 -2.93 1.15
CA GLN A 22 -3.47 -3.86 2.26
C GLN A 22 -2.28 -4.77 2.01
N ASP A 23 -1.39 -4.89 3.00
CA ASP A 23 -0.25 -5.82 2.93
C ASP A 23 -0.71 -7.30 2.86
N HIS A 24 -1.98 -7.57 3.21
CA HIS A 24 -2.60 -8.88 3.27
C HIS A 24 -3.89 -8.90 2.45
N VAL A 25 -3.94 -9.78 1.45
CA VAL A 25 -5.12 -9.94 0.60
C VAL A 25 -6.00 -11.08 1.11
N ASN A 26 -5.43 -12.14 1.72
CA ASN A 26 -6.19 -13.28 2.26
C ASN A 26 -5.93 -13.53 3.77
N PRO A 27 -6.92 -13.26 4.64
CA PRO A 27 -6.80 -13.52 6.09
C PRO A 27 -6.87 -15.02 6.46
N HIS A 28 -7.25 -15.92 5.55
CA HIS A 28 -7.31 -17.35 5.82
C HIS A 28 -5.94 -18.04 5.76
N ASP A 29 -5.00 -17.49 4.97
CA ASP A 29 -3.70 -18.09 4.71
C ASP A 29 -2.54 -17.34 5.38
N ASP A 30 -2.79 -16.12 5.90
CA ASP A 30 -1.78 -15.30 6.55
C ASP A 30 -2.08 -15.08 8.04
N ALA A 31 -1.27 -15.70 8.91
CA ALA A 31 -1.41 -15.57 10.35
C ALA A 31 -1.12 -14.15 10.89
N ARG A 32 -0.65 -13.23 10.05
CA ARG A 32 -0.28 -11.85 10.43
C ARG A 32 -1.50 -10.94 10.40
N ARG A 33 -2.29 -10.96 11.46
CA ARG A 33 -3.46 -10.07 11.57
C ARG A 33 -3.08 -8.60 11.75
N PHE A 34 -2.01 -8.33 12.48
CA PHE A 34 -1.69 -6.99 12.92
C PHE A 34 -0.49 -6.43 12.17
N LEU A 35 -0.65 -5.22 11.63
CA LEU A 35 0.47 -4.43 11.16
C LEU A 35 1.06 -3.66 12.34
N MET A 36 2.34 -3.89 12.65
CA MET A 36 3.07 -3.12 13.66
C MET A 36 4.06 -2.16 12.99
N LEU A 37 3.99 -0.89 13.37
CA LEU A 37 4.91 0.16 12.95
C LEU A 37 5.62 0.73 14.17
N THR A 38 6.95 0.75 14.15
CA THR A 38 7.78 1.25 15.24
C THR A 38 8.65 2.42 14.78
N LYS A 39 8.75 3.47 15.60
CA LYS A 39 9.75 4.54 15.43
C LYS A 39 10.75 4.47 16.58
N HIS A 40 12.02 4.20 16.25
CA HIS A 40 13.13 4.27 17.21
C HIS A 40 13.65 5.71 17.32
N ARG A 41 14.17 6.11 18.50
CA ARG A 41 14.78 7.45 18.67
C ARG A 41 15.99 7.62 17.74
N GLY A 42 15.97 8.67 16.91
CA GLY A 42 17.02 9.03 15.93
C GLY A 42 16.45 9.82 14.75
N GLU A 43 17.31 10.29 13.83
CA GLU A 43 16.93 11.05 12.61
C GLU A 43 16.04 10.26 11.62
N ALA A 44 15.71 9.00 11.92
CA ALA A 44 14.79 8.20 11.14
C ALA A 44 13.36 8.74 11.31
N ARG A 45 12.82 9.39 10.27
CA ARG A 45 11.40 9.76 10.23
C ARG A 45 10.56 8.49 10.41
N GLY A 46 9.54 8.61 11.26
CA GLY A 46 8.37 7.76 11.14
C GLY A 46 7.71 8.08 9.82
N SER A 47 7.66 7.14 8.89
CA SER A 47 6.79 7.27 7.73
C SER A 47 5.38 7.60 8.24
N SER A 48 4.79 8.71 7.78
CA SER A 48 3.43 9.03 8.19
C SER A 48 2.51 7.96 7.62
N THR A 49 1.77 7.32 8.51
CA THR A 49 0.84 6.25 8.13
C THR A 49 -0.52 6.89 8.02
N LEU A 50 -1.10 6.79 6.83
CA LEU A 50 -2.50 7.07 6.61
C LEU A 50 -3.25 5.76 6.70
N ALA A 51 -4.43 5.76 7.31
CA ALA A 51 -5.32 4.61 7.30
C ALA A 51 -6.76 5.06 7.06
N VAL A 52 -7.50 4.25 6.31
CA VAL A 52 -8.91 4.50 5.99
C VAL A 52 -9.73 3.23 6.18
N LEU A 53 -11.00 3.40 6.53
CA LEU A 53 -11.96 2.29 6.58
C LEU A 53 -12.34 1.84 5.16
N PRO A 54 -12.86 0.60 4.99
CA PRO A 54 -13.27 0.09 3.68
C PRO A 54 -14.27 0.99 2.92
N SER A 55 -15.21 1.63 3.63
CA SER A 55 -16.18 2.55 3.04
C SER A 55 -15.52 3.76 2.35
N VAL A 56 -14.37 4.18 2.86
CA VAL A 56 -13.58 5.30 2.36
C VAL A 56 -12.61 4.81 1.29
N ALA A 57 -12.02 3.63 1.48
CA ALA A 57 -11.15 2.98 0.52
C ALA A 57 -11.82 2.78 -0.86
N GLN A 58 -13.14 2.54 -0.90
CA GLN A 58 -13.88 2.48 -2.16
C GLN A 58 -13.81 3.80 -2.95
N ARG A 59 -13.84 4.95 -2.26
CA ARG A 59 -13.71 6.28 -2.88
C ARG A 59 -12.27 6.53 -3.31
N VAL A 60 -11.31 6.10 -2.50
CA VAL A 60 -9.87 6.14 -2.82
C VAL A 60 -9.58 5.35 -4.09
N LEU A 61 -10.12 4.13 -4.21
CA LEU A 61 -9.95 3.27 -5.39
C LEU A 61 -10.34 4.00 -6.67
N ALA A 62 -11.48 4.69 -6.68
CA ALA A 62 -11.94 5.42 -7.86
C ALA A 62 -10.94 6.50 -8.30
N ILE A 63 -10.30 7.19 -7.35
CA ILE A 63 -9.28 8.20 -7.61
C ILE A 63 -8.01 7.53 -8.14
N GLU A 64 -7.49 6.51 -7.44
CA GLU A 64 -6.25 5.82 -7.87
C GLU A 64 -6.41 5.13 -9.24
N GLU A 65 -7.58 4.58 -9.54
CA GLU A 65 -7.90 4.01 -10.86
C GLU A 65 -7.96 5.06 -11.97
N GLU A 66 -8.51 6.25 -11.70
CA GLU A 66 -8.50 7.34 -12.67
C GLU A 66 -7.06 7.67 -13.07
N HIS A 67 -6.15 7.68 -12.10
CA HIS A 67 -4.76 8.03 -12.33
C HIS A 67 -3.99 6.98 -13.15
N ILE A 68 -4.20 5.69 -12.91
CA ILE A 68 -3.54 4.63 -13.71
C ILE A 68 -4.17 4.49 -15.12
N ARG A 69 -5.45 4.86 -15.27
CA ARG A 69 -6.15 4.83 -16.57
C ARG A 69 -5.77 6.03 -17.44
N ASP A 70 -5.43 7.18 -16.85
CA ASP A 70 -4.94 8.34 -17.58
C ASP A 70 -3.61 8.01 -18.32
N PRO A 71 -3.55 8.16 -19.66
CA PRO A 71 -2.37 7.78 -20.43
C PRO A 71 -1.11 8.59 -20.09
N ALA A 72 -1.25 9.88 -19.77
CA ALA A 72 -0.12 10.75 -19.48
C ALA A 72 0.48 10.43 -18.11
N GLN A 73 -0.38 10.22 -17.11
CA GLN A 73 0.00 9.83 -15.76
C GLN A 73 0.57 8.41 -15.73
N ARG A 74 -0.08 7.44 -16.40
CA ARG A 74 0.46 6.08 -16.56
C ARG A 74 1.85 6.08 -17.19
N ALA A 75 2.04 6.83 -18.27
CA ALA A 75 3.35 6.96 -18.90
C ALA A 75 4.39 7.61 -17.97
N GLN A 76 3.99 8.55 -17.12
CA GLN A 76 4.88 9.15 -16.12
C GLN A 76 5.27 8.12 -15.05
N MET A 77 4.30 7.46 -14.42
CA MET A 77 4.56 6.41 -13.43
C MET A 77 5.45 5.30 -14.02
N GLY A 78 5.19 4.91 -15.26
CA GLY A 78 5.99 3.91 -15.98
C GLY A 78 7.46 4.30 -16.17
N ARG A 79 7.81 5.60 -16.28
CA ARG A 79 9.21 6.05 -16.37
C ARG A 79 9.94 6.00 -15.03
N GLU A 80 9.21 6.10 -13.93
CA GLU A 80 9.73 6.15 -12.56
C GLU A 80 9.59 4.79 -11.85
N ARG A 81 9.09 3.78 -12.57
CA ARG A 81 8.74 2.48 -12.01
C ARG A 81 9.98 1.74 -11.49
N GLN A 82 9.79 1.02 -10.39
CA GLN A 82 10.81 0.20 -9.76
C GLN A 82 10.11 -1.03 -9.20
N TYR A 83 10.29 -2.18 -9.85
CA TYR A 83 9.65 -3.41 -9.40
C TYR A 83 10.18 -3.83 -8.02
N ASP A 84 9.28 -4.33 -7.17
CA ASP A 84 9.61 -4.89 -5.87
C ASP A 84 9.23 -6.38 -5.87
N PRO A 85 10.16 -7.34 -5.69
CA PRO A 85 9.83 -8.76 -5.75
C PRO A 85 8.85 -9.25 -4.68
N ARG A 86 8.46 -8.40 -3.71
CA ARG A 86 7.42 -8.69 -2.71
C ARG A 86 6.00 -8.40 -3.18
N PHE A 87 5.84 -7.79 -4.35
CA PHE A 87 4.55 -7.45 -4.96
C PHE A 87 3.63 -8.68 -5.08
N LEU A 88 2.35 -8.41 -5.23
CA LEU A 88 1.30 -9.40 -5.51
C LEU A 88 1.36 -10.02 -6.92
N ILE A 89 1.98 -9.34 -7.89
CA ILE A 89 2.05 -9.74 -9.31
C ILE A 89 3.51 -9.85 -9.74
N SER A 90 3.76 -10.58 -10.84
CA SER A 90 5.12 -10.73 -11.38
C SER A 90 5.67 -9.42 -11.95
N GLU A 91 6.97 -9.36 -12.21
CA GLU A 91 7.62 -8.20 -12.87
C GLU A 91 7.03 -7.93 -14.26
N GLU A 92 6.73 -8.99 -15.02
CA GLU A 92 6.10 -8.88 -16.34
C GLU A 92 4.68 -8.31 -16.25
N GLU A 93 3.92 -8.73 -15.23
CA GLU A 93 2.58 -8.20 -14.96
C GLU A 93 2.63 -6.74 -14.51
N TYR A 94 3.62 -6.41 -13.68
CA TYR A 94 3.90 -5.05 -13.23
C TYR A 94 4.24 -4.11 -14.39
N ASP A 95 5.15 -4.51 -15.28
CA ASP A 95 5.54 -3.72 -16.44
C ASP A 95 4.37 -3.51 -17.40
N ARG A 96 3.57 -4.55 -17.66
CA ARG A 96 2.36 -4.45 -18.49
C ARG A 96 1.36 -3.41 -18.00
N CYS A 97 1.27 -3.18 -16.68
CA CYS A 97 0.38 -2.16 -16.11
C CYS A 97 0.70 -0.74 -16.61
N PHE A 98 1.93 -0.49 -17.10
CA PHE A 98 2.33 0.80 -17.64
C PHE A 98 2.38 0.82 -19.18
N ASP A 99 2.60 -0.34 -19.80
CA ASP A 99 2.78 -0.46 -21.25
C ASP A 99 1.47 -0.49 -22.05
N SER A 100 0.35 -0.92 -21.44
CA SER A 100 -0.96 -0.97 -22.09
C SER A 100 -2.05 -0.25 -21.28
N ALA A 101 -3.19 0.02 -21.93
CA ALA A 101 -4.34 0.62 -21.25
C ALA A 101 -5.07 -0.40 -20.36
N GLU A 102 -5.14 -1.67 -20.78
CA GLU A 102 -5.79 -2.74 -20.01
C GLU A 102 -4.86 -3.43 -18.99
N GLY A 103 -3.55 -3.17 -18.99
CA GLY A 103 -2.58 -3.97 -18.23
C GLY A 103 -2.87 -4.08 -16.73
N TYR A 104 -3.42 -3.02 -16.13
CA TYR A 104 -3.89 -3.04 -14.74
C TYR A 104 -5.07 -4.01 -14.52
N GLU A 105 -6.10 -3.95 -15.37
CA GLU A 105 -7.28 -4.83 -15.26
C GLU A 105 -6.90 -6.28 -15.59
N GLU A 106 -5.99 -6.50 -16.53
CA GLU A 106 -5.42 -7.81 -16.83
C GLU A 106 -4.67 -8.38 -15.62
N ALA A 107 -3.87 -7.57 -14.93
CA ALA A 107 -3.16 -7.99 -13.72
C ALA A 107 -4.12 -8.36 -12.59
N VAL A 108 -5.18 -7.56 -12.37
CA VAL A 108 -6.26 -7.86 -11.41
C VAL A 108 -6.93 -9.19 -11.76
N ALA A 109 -7.40 -9.36 -13.00
CA ALA A 109 -8.08 -10.58 -13.44
C ALA A 109 -7.17 -11.82 -13.37
N ALA A 110 -5.90 -11.69 -13.74
CA ALA A 110 -4.92 -12.76 -13.63
C ALA A 110 -4.65 -13.12 -12.16
N PHE A 111 -4.56 -12.14 -11.26
CA PHE A 111 -4.40 -12.39 -9.84
C PHE A 111 -5.60 -13.14 -9.25
N VAL A 112 -6.82 -12.66 -9.51
CA VAL A 112 -8.06 -13.29 -9.05
C VAL A 112 -8.20 -14.73 -9.56
N SER A 113 -7.92 -14.97 -10.85
CA SER A 113 -8.07 -16.31 -11.45
C SER A 113 -7.10 -17.36 -10.92
N ARG A 114 -5.94 -16.96 -10.39
CA ARG A 114 -4.93 -17.85 -9.81
C ARG A 114 -5.27 -18.29 -8.37
N HIS A 115 -6.26 -17.69 -7.71
CA HIS A 115 -6.60 -17.98 -6.32
C HIS A 115 -7.88 -18.84 -6.20
N PRO A 116 -7.83 -20.02 -5.54
CA PRO A 116 -9.01 -20.87 -5.34
C PRO A 116 -10.11 -20.22 -4.51
N HIS A 117 -9.72 -19.35 -3.57
CA HIS A 117 -10.58 -18.49 -2.79
C HIS A 117 -10.10 -17.06 -3.03
N PRO A 118 -10.66 -16.39 -4.05
CA PRO A 118 -10.19 -15.07 -4.41
C PRO A 118 -10.44 -14.13 -3.23
N PRO A 119 -9.45 -13.30 -2.88
CA PRO A 119 -9.63 -12.29 -1.84
C PRO A 119 -10.60 -11.20 -2.28
N ASP A 120 -10.97 -10.32 -1.36
CA ASP A 120 -11.87 -9.20 -1.63
C ASP A 120 -11.35 -8.31 -2.79
N ASP A 121 -12.23 -7.95 -3.72
CA ASP A 121 -11.87 -7.23 -4.95
C ASP A 121 -11.21 -5.88 -4.64
N LEU A 122 -11.70 -5.17 -3.62
CA LEU A 122 -11.12 -3.89 -3.19
C LEU A 122 -9.69 -4.10 -2.66
N SER A 123 -9.46 -5.17 -1.88
CA SER A 123 -8.13 -5.57 -1.40
C SER A 123 -7.16 -5.88 -2.55
N VAL A 124 -7.60 -6.59 -3.59
CA VAL A 124 -6.76 -6.87 -4.76
C VAL A 124 -6.43 -5.59 -5.51
N ARG A 125 -7.47 -4.81 -5.83
CA ARG A 125 -7.34 -3.61 -6.67
C ARG A 125 -6.43 -2.57 -6.03
N LEU A 126 -6.69 -2.21 -4.78
CA LEU A 126 -5.82 -1.29 -4.02
C LEU A 126 -4.47 -1.95 -3.68
N GLY A 127 -4.43 -3.26 -3.45
CA GLY A 127 -3.17 -3.99 -3.24
C GLY A 127 -2.22 -3.86 -4.43
N ILE A 128 -2.73 -3.96 -5.66
CA ILE A 128 -1.93 -3.75 -6.88
C ILE A 128 -1.61 -2.25 -7.04
N LEU A 129 -2.61 -1.36 -6.95
CA LEU A 129 -2.41 0.08 -7.15
C LEU A 129 -1.42 0.69 -6.17
N GLY A 130 -1.50 0.36 -4.87
CA GLY A 130 -0.62 0.94 -3.85
C GLY A 130 0.86 0.65 -4.08
N TYR A 131 1.21 -0.36 -4.87
CA TYR A 131 2.58 -0.64 -5.28
C TYR A 131 2.89 -0.20 -6.74
N LEU A 132 1.89 -0.04 -7.62
CA LEU A 132 2.08 0.61 -8.93
C LEU A 132 2.37 2.11 -8.75
N ILE A 133 1.58 2.76 -7.89
CA ILE A 133 1.63 4.20 -7.62
C ILE A 133 2.54 4.44 -6.41
N ARG A 134 3.80 4.81 -6.69
CA ARG A 134 4.84 4.95 -5.66
C ARG A 134 5.72 6.19 -5.81
N GLY A 135 6.48 6.48 -4.76
CA GLY A 135 7.47 7.56 -4.76
C GLY A 135 6.85 8.96 -4.74
N ALA A 136 7.48 9.91 -5.43
CA ALA A 136 7.05 11.31 -5.42
C ALA A 136 5.63 11.50 -5.98
N TYR A 137 5.24 10.66 -6.94
CA TYR A 137 3.88 10.69 -7.48
C TYR A 137 2.84 10.29 -6.43
N ALA A 138 3.11 9.23 -5.67
CA ALA A 138 2.25 8.81 -4.55
C ALA A 138 2.15 9.90 -3.46
N ASP A 139 3.23 10.65 -3.16
CA ASP A 139 3.15 11.77 -2.22
C ASP A 139 2.15 12.85 -2.66
N GLY A 140 2.19 13.20 -3.96
CA GLY A 140 1.26 14.16 -4.56
C GLY A 140 -0.18 13.66 -4.49
N LEU A 141 -0.41 12.42 -4.91
CA LEU A 141 -1.74 11.81 -4.95
C LEU A 141 -2.33 11.63 -3.54
N LEU A 142 -1.55 11.17 -2.58
CA LEU A 142 -2.02 11.04 -1.19
C LEU A 142 -2.37 12.41 -0.59
N SER A 143 -1.60 13.46 -0.92
CA SER A 143 -1.91 14.82 -0.51
C SER A 143 -3.22 15.33 -1.11
N GLU A 144 -3.55 14.93 -2.35
CA GLU A 144 -4.82 15.22 -3.01
C GLU A 144 -5.97 14.47 -2.35
N ILE A 145 -5.84 13.15 -2.18
CA ILE A 145 -6.84 12.28 -1.56
C ILE A 145 -7.21 12.78 -0.16
N VAL A 146 -6.22 13.09 0.68
CA VAL A 146 -6.46 13.58 2.06
C VAL A 146 -7.20 14.91 2.08
N ARG A 147 -7.01 15.78 1.07
CA ARG A 147 -7.75 17.04 0.97
C ARG A 147 -9.17 16.84 0.41
N GLY A 148 -9.36 15.87 -0.48
CA GLY A 148 -10.62 15.61 -1.18
C GLY A 148 -11.60 14.72 -0.41
N ILE A 149 -11.10 13.89 0.51
CA ILE A 149 -11.91 12.98 1.33
C ILE A 149 -11.90 13.49 2.78
N ASP A 150 -12.78 14.46 3.05
CA ASP A 150 -12.87 15.19 4.32
C ASP A 150 -13.07 14.26 5.54
N GLY A 151 -12.23 14.39 6.57
CA GLY A 151 -12.39 13.78 7.91
C GLY A 151 -12.26 12.24 8.01
N ASP A 152 -12.19 11.53 6.89
CA ASP A 152 -12.32 10.07 6.80
C ASP A 152 -10.97 9.31 6.84
N VAL A 153 -9.86 10.05 6.98
CA VAL A 153 -8.51 9.52 6.99
C VAL A 153 -7.91 9.64 8.39
N PHE A 154 -7.55 8.51 8.99
CA PHE A 154 -6.64 8.49 10.13
C PHE A 154 -5.23 8.82 9.64
N ALA A 155 -4.57 9.79 10.26
CA ALA A 155 -3.20 10.17 9.92
C ALA A 155 -2.37 10.26 11.20
N GLU A 156 -1.34 9.41 11.30
CA GLU A 156 -0.40 9.47 12.41
C GLU A 156 0.93 10.08 11.94
N GLN A 157 1.26 11.24 12.52
CA GLN A 157 2.54 11.92 12.35
C GLN A 157 3.35 11.81 13.64
N TRP A 158 4.43 11.04 13.59
CA TRP A 158 5.24 10.75 14.76
C TRP A 158 6.25 11.86 15.05
N ALA A 159 6.01 12.66 16.09
CA ALA A 159 7.04 13.56 16.64
C ALA A 159 8.10 12.76 17.42
N ASP A 160 7.66 11.88 18.32
CA ASP A 160 8.51 11.09 19.22
C ASP A 160 8.55 9.60 18.85
N ALA A 161 9.35 8.82 19.59
CA ALA A 161 9.39 7.36 19.45
C ALA A 161 8.09 6.71 19.95
N GLY A 162 7.67 5.64 19.29
CA GLY A 162 6.52 4.85 19.73
C GLY A 162 6.14 3.72 18.78
N ILE A 163 4.98 3.11 19.04
CA ILE A 163 4.49 1.91 18.37
C ILE A 163 3.01 2.10 17.99
N LEU A 164 2.67 1.82 16.74
CA LEU A 164 1.29 1.76 16.26
C LEU A 164 1.00 0.34 15.79
N ILE A 165 -0.10 -0.19 16.29
CA ILE A 165 -0.60 -1.52 15.94
C ILE A 165 -1.96 -1.32 15.29
N ILE A 166 -2.10 -1.82 14.08
CA ILE A 166 -3.30 -1.70 13.25
C ILE A 166 -3.82 -3.11 12.96
N ASP A 167 -5.12 -3.32 13.09
CA ASP A 167 -5.78 -4.53 12.58
C ASP A 167 -5.80 -4.44 11.04
N ASN A 168 -4.85 -5.10 10.37
CA ASN A 168 -4.60 -4.91 8.94
C ASN A 168 -5.82 -5.25 8.05
N PRO A 169 -6.62 -6.29 8.34
CA PRO A 169 -7.86 -6.55 7.59
C PRO A 169 -8.93 -5.46 7.74
N ALA A 170 -8.87 -4.64 8.80
CA ALA A 170 -9.91 -3.67 9.11
C ALA A 170 -9.73 -2.32 8.39
N VAL A 171 -8.55 -2.06 7.82
CA VAL A 171 -8.22 -0.78 7.18
C VAL A 171 -7.38 -0.96 5.94
N PHE A 172 -7.38 0.06 5.08
CA PHE A 172 -6.37 0.24 4.03
C PHE A 172 -5.39 1.30 4.50
N HIS A 173 -4.10 1.09 4.28
CA HIS A 173 -3.08 2.03 4.73
C HIS A 173 -2.19 2.51 3.58
N ALA A 174 -1.72 3.74 3.71
CA ALA A 174 -0.76 4.36 2.81
C ALA A 174 0.45 4.87 3.58
N ARG A 175 1.55 5.04 2.84
CA ARG A 175 2.84 5.51 3.38
C ARG A 175 3.22 6.82 2.72
N LEU A 176 3.34 7.89 3.49
CA LEU A 176 3.95 9.15 3.06
C LEU A 176 5.45 9.14 3.40
N GLY A 177 6.31 9.48 2.44
CA GLY A 177 7.73 9.06 2.49
C GLY A 177 8.76 9.81 1.63
N GLY A 178 8.41 10.87 0.89
CA GLY A 178 9.41 11.64 0.15
C GLY A 178 10.48 12.29 1.04
N ASN A 179 11.73 11.81 0.94
CA ASN A 179 13.01 12.42 1.40
C ASN A 179 13.65 12.00 2.73
N VAL A 180 13.31 10.88 3.39
CA VAL A 180 14.04 10.46 4.61
C VAL A 180 14.28 8.93 4.65
N PRO A 181 15.43 8.46 5.18
CA PRO A 181 15.75 7.04 5.32
C PRO A 181 14.63 6.21 5.98
N PRO A 182 14.58 4.91 5.66
CA PRO A 182 13.40 4.08 5.89
C PRO A 182 13.24 3.76 7.37
N LEU A 183 11.98 3.63 7.80
CA LEU A 183 11.68 2.93 9.04
C LEU A 183 12.17 1.49 8.95
N GLN A 184 13.11 1.10 9.82
CA GLN A 184 13.39 -0.30 10.06
C GLN A 184 12.20 -0.92 10.80
N ARG A 185 11.40 -1.75 10.13
CA ARG A 185 10.42 -2.62 10.78
C ARG A 185 11.22 -3.65 11.59
N ASN A 186 11.21 -3.53 12.92
CA ASN A 186 11.76 -4.55 13.79
C ASN A 186 10.66 -5.57 14.13
N PHE A 187 10.96 -6.83 13.84
CA PHE A 187 10.24 -7.96 14.41
C PHE A 187 10.45 -7.94 15.93
N CYS A 188 9.36 -7.99 16.70
CA CYS A 188 9.44 -8.56 18.04
C CYS A 188 9.08 -10.03 17.93
N ILE A 189 10.06 -10.87 17.53
CA ILE A 189 10.32 -12.18 18.11
C ILE A 189 11.83 -12.39 18.13
#